data_AF-A0A2I7N3B1-F1
#
_entry.id   AF-A0A2I7N3B1-F1
#
_cell.length_a   1.000
_cell.length_b   1.000
_cell.length_c   1.000
_cell.angle_alpha   90.00
_cell.angle_beta   90.00
_cell.angle_gamma   90.00
#
_symmetry.space_group_name_H-M   'P 1'
#
loop_
_entity.id
_entity.type
_entity.pdbx_description
1 polymer ?
#
loop_
_entity_poly.entity_id
_entity_poly.type
_entity_poly.pdbx_seq_one_letter_code
_entity_poly.pdbx_strand_id
1 'polypeptide(L)'
;MKSNSGMSRGLGLLIVLFGVAIFGAYYYYSQEHDKQLANQVYNQMLTIDGQLDSLKESAQTIIAHKSLNDQIISKVKQIAPDTYMANQGQLSSLVSQIDYNPATKAKFESAITLLNSVSSNPKEIKRNLKLLSIAARELKYQHNQEVTAFNQQITSITSQVNDIKTEISHIHGDKLQQLELAKLSFISKKLKETAHSLAAAFYTSLVGDVLDTAVIDANAESN
;
A
#
# COMPACT_ATOMS: atom_id res chain seq x y z
N MET A 1 57.68 -1.49 66.61
CA MET A 1 56.71 -0.97 65.61
C MET A 1 56.15 -2.16 64.84
N LYS A 2 54.93 -2.63 65.16
CA LYS A 2 54.25 -3.69 64.39
C LYS A 2 53.52 -3.03 63.22
N SER A 3 53.96 -3.33 62.00
CA SER A 3 53.34 -2.85 60.76
C SER A 3 51.96 -3.49 60.58
N ASN A 4 50.92 -2.66 60.61
CA ASN A 4 49.53 -3.05 60.37
C ASN A 4 49.30 -3.18 58.86
N SER A 5 49.70 -4.31 58.28
CA SER A 5 49.57 -4.61 56.84
C SER A 5 48.35 -5.48 56.50
N GLY A 6 47.44 -5.70 57.46
CA GLY A 6 46.23 -6.52 57.28
C GLY A 6 45.01 -5.80 56.71
N MET A 7 45.00 -4.46 56.70
CA MET A 7 43.78 -3.69 56.43
C MET A 7 43.60 -3.27 54.96
N SER A 8 44.66 -3.25 54.13
CA SER A 8 44.56 -2.87 52.71
C SER A 8 44.20 -4.04 51.78
N ARG A 9 44.52 -5.29 52.16
CA ARG A 9 44.20 -6.49 51.36
C ARG A 9 42.72 -6.88 51.42
N GLY A 10 42.03 -6.64 52.54
CA GLY A 10 40.59 -6.88 52.68
C GLY A 10 39.71 -5.88 51.93
N LEU A 11 40.11 -4.60 51.91
CA LEU A 11 39.43 -3.53 51.17
C LEU A 11 39.57 -3.69 49.64
N GLY A 12 40.75 -4.09 49.15
CA GLY A 12 40.95 -4.35 47.71
C GLY A 12 40.12 -5.52 47.19
N LEU A 13 39.98 -6.60 47.97
CA LEU A 13 39.14 -7.76 47.62
C LEU A 13 37.65 -7.40 47.57
N LEU A 14 37.17 -6.56 48.49
CA LEU A 14 35.79 -6.08 48.50
C LEU A 14 35.46 -5.18 47.28
N ILE A 15 36.39 -4.33 46.85
CA ILE A 15 36.21 -3.47 45.67
C ILE A 15 36.14 -4.30 44.39
N VAL A 16 37.00 -5.33 44.25
CA VAL A 16 36.97 -6.25 43.11
C VAL A 16 35.68 -7.07 43.09
N LEU A 17 35.22 -7.58 44.23
CA LEU A 17 33.95 -8.31 44.35
C LEU A 17 32.74 -7.42 44.02
N PHE A 18 32.74 -6.16 44.47
CA PHE A 18 31.72 -5.18 44.09
C PHE A 18 31.75 -4.88 42.59
N GLY A 19 32.94 -4.74 42.00
CA GLY A 19 33.10 -4.54 40.56
C GLY A 19 32.52 -5.71 39.74
N VAL A 20 32.80 -6.95 40.12
CA VAL A 20 32.26 -8.15 39.47
C VAL A 20 30.75 -8.28 39.68
N ALA A 21 30.23 -7.95 40.86
CA ALA A 21 28.79 -7.98 41.13
C ALA A 21 28.02 -6.90 40.35
N ILE A 22 28.56 -5.68 40.26
CA ILE A 22 27.99 -4.60 39.44
C ILE A 22 28.04 -4.97 37.96
N PHE A 23 29.16 -5.52 37.49
CA PHE A 23 29.31 -5.95 36.10
C PHE A 23 28.39 -7.13 35.76
N GLY A 24 28.23 -8.08 36.68
CA GLY A 24 27.32 -9.22 36.54
C GLY A 24 25.85 -8.81 36.57
N ALA A 25 25.47 -7.89 37.47
CA ALA A 25 24.11 -7.33 37.52
C ALA A 25 23.81 -6.51 36.26
N TYR A 26 24.77 -5.70 35.78
CA TYR A 26 24.67 -4.97 34.52
C TYR A 26 24.53 -5.91 33.32
N TYR A 27 25.35 -6.96 33.25
CA TYR A 27 25.30 -7.95 32.16
C TYR A 27 23.99 -8.74 32.16
N TYR A 28 23.51 -9.15 33.35
CA TYR A 28 22.22 -9.84 33.49
C TYR A 28 21.04 -8.93 33.14
N TYR A 29 21.04 -7.69 33.62
CA TYR A 29 20.00 -6.70 33.32
C TYR A 29 19.99 -6.33 31.83
N SER A 30 21.17 -6.16 31.22
CA SER A 30 21.32 -5.92 29.79
C SER A 30 20.82 -7.10 28.95
N GLN A 31 21.08 -8.35 29.35
CA GLN A 31 20.53 -9.52 28.65
C GLN A 31 19.01 -9.61 28.74
N GLU A 32 18.42 -9.31 29.90
CA GLU A 32 16.97 -9.36 30.08
C GLU A 32 16.27 -8.23 29.30
N HIS A 33 16.86 -7.03 29.31
CA HIS A 33 16.42 -5.90 28.51
C HIS A 33 16.50 -6.19 27.00
N ASP A 34 17.62 -6.75 26.52
CA ASP A 34 17.80 -7.14 25.12
C ASP A 34 16.78 -8.19 24.67
N LYS A 35 16.46 -9.18 25.52
CA LYS A 35 15.42 -10.18 25.23
C LYS A 35 14.03 -9.58 25.17
N GLN A 36 13.70 -8.67 26.08
CA GLN A 36 12.41 -7.97 26.08
C GLN A 36 12.25 -7.11 24.82
N LEU A 37 13.30 -6.35 24.47
CA LEU A 37 13.33 -5.55 23.25
C LEU A 37 13.22 -6.41 22.00
N ALA A 38 13.95 -7.53 21.92
CA ALA A 38 13.83 -8.48 20.80
C ALA A 38 12.44 -9.10 20.69
N ASN A 39 11.77 -9.42 21.81
CA ASN A 39 10.40 -9.92 21.79
C ASN A 39 9.39 -8.86 21.31
N GLN A 40 9.56 -7.59 21.70
CA GLN A 40 8.72 -6.48 21.23
C GLN A 40 8.88 -6.28 19.72
N VAL A 41 10.13 -6.17 19.28
CA VAL A 41 10.51 -6.07 17.87
C VAL A 41 9.96 -7.23 17.05
N TYR A 42 10.04 -8.46 17.56
CA TYR A 42 9.48 -9.63 16.90
C TYR A 42 7.95 -9.55 16.74
N ASN A 43 7.23 -9.12 17.77
CA ASN A 43 5.78 -8.96 17.70
C ASN A 43 5.34 -7.85 16.72
N GLN A 44 6.09 -6.74 16.66
CA GLN A 44 5.88 -5.70 15.66
C GLN A 44 6.14 -6.24 14.24
N MET A 45 7.21 -7.03 14.06
CA MET A 45 7.51 -7.68 12.78
C MET A 45 6.41 -8.64 12.33
N LEU A 46 5.83 -9.44 13.23
CA LEU A 46 4.68 -10.31 12.92
C LEU A 46 3.45 -9.50 12.47
N THR A 47 3.21 -8.36 13.13
CA THR A 47 2.11 -7.46 12.77
C THR A 47 2.30 -6.89 11.37
N ILE A 48 3.52 -6.43 11.05
CA ILE A 48 3.86 -5.92 9.72
C ILE A 48 3.75 -7.02 8.67
N ASP A 49 4.20 -8.24 8.97
CA ASP A 49 4.13 -9.36 8.02
C ASP A 49 2.68 -9.67 7.61
N GLY A 50 1.75 -9.66 8.58
CA GLY A 50 0.31 -9.78 8.32
C GLY A 50 -0.26 -8.60 7.53
N GLN A 51 0.12 -7.37 7.85
CA GLN A 51 -0.27 -6.19 7.07
C GLN A 51 0.23 -6.26 5.61
N LEU A 52 1.43 -6.79 5.40
CA LEU A 52 2.01 -7.00 4.07
C LEU A 52 1.27 -8.07 3.26
N ASP A 53 0.74 -9.11 3.91
CA ASP A 53 -0.14 -10.08 3.23
C ASP A 53 -1.45 -9.43 2.80
N SER A 54 -2.11 -8.68 3.69
CA SER A 54 -3.32 -7.95 3.33
C SER A 54 -3.07 -6.91 2.23
N LEU A 55 -1.93 -6.22 2.25
CA LEU A 55 -1.53 -5.30 1.18
C LEU A 55 -1.29 -6.02 -0.14
N LYS A 56 -0.69 -7.21 -0.12
CA LYS A 56 -0.48 -7.99 -1.33
C LYS A 56 -1.81 -8.43 -1.96
N GLU A 57 -2.77 -8.86 -1.16
CA GLU A 57 -4.12 -9.18 -1.63
C GLU A 57 -4.84 -7.93 -2.16
N SER A 58 -4.78 -6.82 -1.41
CA SER A 58 -5.34 -5.54 -1.84
C SER A 58 -4.73 -5.06 -3.16
N ALA A 59 -3.41 -5.20 -3.34
CA ALA A 59 -2.72 -4.87 -4.58
C ALA A 59 -3.29 -5.64 -5.77
N GLN A 60 -3.49 -6.96 -5.63
CA GLN A 60 -4.06 -7.79 -6.69
C GLN A 60 -5.49 -7.36 -7.05
N THR A 61 -6.30 -7.05 -6.04
CA THR A 61 -7.67 -6.54 -6.21
C THR A 61 -7.67 -5.20 -6.95
N ILE A 62 -6.85 -4.23 -6.52
CA ILE A 62 -6.73 -2.92 -7.19
C ILE A 62 -6.28 -3.11 -8.65
N ILE A 63 -5.34 -4.01 -8.94
CA ILE A 63 -4.91 -4.32 -10.31
C ILE A 63 -6.06 -4.90 -11.15
N ALA A 64 -6.86 -5.81 -10.58
CA ALA A 64 -8.02 -6.36 -11.26
C ALA A 64 -9.07 -5.28 -11.56
N HIS A 65 -9.35 -4.40 -10.60
CA HIS A 65 -10.24 -3.25 -10.79
C HIS A 65 -9.73 -2.34 -11.91
N LYS A 66 -8.42 -2.06 -11.95
CA LYS A 66 -7.80 -1.26 -13.02
C LYS A 66 -8.06 -1.86 -14.39
N SER A 67 -7.81 -3.16 -14.56
CA SER A 67 -8.03 -3.85 -15.82
C SER A 67 -9.47 -3.74 -16.30
N LEU A 68 -10.44 -3.93 -15.40
CA LEU A 68 -11.86 -3.76 -15.71
C LEU A 68 -12.20 -2.30 -16.06
N ASN A 69 -11.70 -1.35 -15.27
CA ASN A 69 -11.86 0.09 -15.51
C ASN A 69 -11.37 0.49 -16.90
N ASP A 70 -10.16 0.07 -17.26
CA ASP A 70 -9.55 0.38 -18.56
C ASP A 70 -10.39 -0.18 -19.73
N GLN A 71 -10.91 -1.39 -19.58
CA GLN A 71 -11.80 -2.01 -20.57
C GLN A 71 -13.12 -1.22 -20.72
N ILE A 72 -13.75 -0.84 -19.61
CA ILE A 72 -14.98 -0.04 -19.61
C ILE A 72 -14.73 1.33 -20.24
N ILE A 73 -13.70 2.03 -19.79
CA ILE A 73 -13.35 3.38 -20.28
C ILE A 73 -13.04 3.32 -21.78
N SER A 74 -12.24 2.35 -22.22
CA SER A 74 -11.94 2.14 -23.64
C SER A 74 -13.21 1.88 -24.45
N LYS A 75 -14.09 1.00 -23.96
CA LYS A 75 -15.36 0.71 -24.64
C LYS A 75 -16.25 1.94 -24.71
N VAL A 76 -16.36 2.73 -23.64
CA VAL A 76 -17.14 3.99 -23.62
C VAL A 76 -16.57 5.00 -24.63
N LYS A 77 -15.23 5.13 -24.74
CA LYS A 77 -14.58 6.02 -25.72
C LYS A 77 -14.85 5.60 -27.17
N GLN A 78 -15.02 4.30 -27.43
CA GLN A 78 -15.28 3.76 -28.78
C GLN A 78 -16.75 3.87 -29.21
N ILE A 79 -17.67 4.09 -28.27
CA ILE A 79 -19.09 4.17 -28.57
C ILE A 79 -19.44 5.53 -29.15
N ALA A 80 -19.97 5.51 -30.37
CA ALA A 80 -20.57 6.65 -31.04
C ALA A 80 -22.11 6.50 -31.12
N PRO A 81 -22.86 7.59 -31.39
CA PRO A 81 -24.33 7.55 -31.44
C PRO A 81 -24.90 6.45 -32.36
N ASP A 82 -24.27 6.22 -33.51
CA ASP A 82 -24.66 5.26 -34.54
C ASP A 82 -24.19 3.83 -34.24
N THR A 83 -23.17 3.66 -33.41
CA THR A 83 -22.58 2.35 -33.07
C THR A 83 -22.98 1.83 -31.69
N TYR A 84 -23.72 2.62 -30.90
CA TYR A 84 -24.13 2.24 -29.55
C TYR A 84 -24.90 0.92 -29.51
N MET A 85 -25.91 0.74 -30.38
CA MET A 85 -26.74 -0.47 -30.41
C MET A 85 -25.91 -1.75 -30.63
N ALA A 86 -24.83 -1.67 -31.41
CA ALA A 86 -23.93 -2.79 -31.67
C ALA A 86 -22.98 -3.08 -30.49
N ASN A 87 -22.72 -2.09 -29.64
CA ASN A 87 -21.76 -2.18 -28.53
C ASN A 87 -22.42 -2.32 -27.15
N GLN A 88 -23.73 -2.09 -27.03
CA GLN A 88 -24.44 -2.06 -25.76
C GLN A 88 -24.30 -3.36 -24.95
N GLY A 89 -24.38 -4.52 -25.60
CA GLY A 89 -24.32 -5.81 -24.91
C GLY A 89 -22.96 -6.03 -24.24
N GLN A 90 -21.88 -5.66 -24.93
CA GLN A 90 -20.53 -5.72 -24.39
C GLN A 90 -20.33 -4.73 -23.25
N LEU A 91 -20.81 -3.48 -23.40
CA LEU A 91 -20.72 -2.49 -22.33
C LEU A 91 -21.48 -2.94 -21.08
N SER A 92 -22.72 -3.40 -21.22
CA SER A 92 -23.54 -3.92 -20.11
C SER A 92 -22.86 -5.10 -19.40
N SER A 93 -22.23 -6.00 -20.17
CA SER A 93 -21.50 -7.13 -19.61
C SER A 93 -20.23 -6.72 -18.85
N LEU A 94 -19.56 -5.63 -19.24
CA LEU A 94 -18.41 -5.10 -18.50
C LEU A 94 -18.88 -4.38 -17.23
N VAL A 95 -19.92 -3.55 -17.34
CA VAL A 95 -20.50 -2.81 -16.20
C VAL A 95 -21.03 -3.76 -15.13
N SER A 96 -21.64 -4.89 -15.51
CA SER A 96 -22.17 -5.86 -14.54
C SER A 96 -21.10 -6.50 -13.67
N GLN A 97 -19.85 -6.55 -14.15
CA GLN A 97 -18.68 -7.07 -13.43
C GLN A 97 -18.13 -6.09 -12.38
N ILE A 98 -18.60 -4.84 -12.34
CA ILE A 98 -18.23 -3.91 -11.26
C ILE A 98 -18.86 -4.41 -9.96
N ASP A 99 -18.04 -4.73 -8.97
CA ASP A 99 -18.45 -5.15 -7.62
C ASP A 99 -17.93 -4.22 -6.50
N TYR A 100 -16.88 -3.43 -6.76
CA TYR A 100 -16.24 -2.52 -5.80
C TYR A 100 -16.84 -1.11 -5.75
N ASN A 101 -17.60 -0.69 -6.77
CA ASN A 101 -18.18 0.66 -6.81
C ASN A 101 -19.65 0.65 -7.26
N PRO A 102 -20.59 0.34 -6.35
CA PRO A 102 -22.01 0.21 -6.68
C PRO A 102 -22.64 1.54 -7.12
N ALA A 103 -22.16 2.67 -6.61
CA ALA A 103 -22.69 3.98 -6.97
C ALA A 103 -22.38 4.34 -8.43
N THR A 104 -21.12 4.16 -8.86
CA THR A 104 -20.74 4.39 -10.26
C THR A 104 -21.34 3.34 -11.19
N LYS A 105 -21.46 2.08 -10.74
CA LYS A 105 -22.19 1.03 -11.47
C LYS A 105 -23.63 1.44 -11.76
N ALA A 106 -24.36 1.91 -10.75
CA ALA A 106 -25.75 2.36 -10.93
C ALA A 106 -25.87 3.52 -11.93
N LYS A 107 -24.88 4.43 -11.98
CA LYS A 107 -24.84 5.52 -12.98
C LYS A 107 -24.68 4.96 -14.40
N PHE A 108 -23.82 3.96 -14.59
CA PHE A 108 -23.70 3.27 -15.88
C PHE A 108 -25.00 2.58 -16.28
N GLU A 109 -25.58 1.78 -15.40
CA GLU A 109 -26.83 1.05 -15.65
C GLU A 109 -27.99 2.00 -15.99
N SER A 110 -28.08 3.13 -15.28
CA SER A 110 -29.06 4.18 -15.57
C SER A 110 -28.85 4.79 -16.96
N ALA A 111 -27.61 5.14 -17.31
CA ALA A 111 -27.30 5.70 -18.63
C ALA A 111 -27.56 4.71 -19.77
N ILE A 112 -27.24 3.42 -19.58
CA ILE A 112 -27.56 2.33 -20.53
C ILE A 112 -29.08 2.21 -20.71
N THR A 113 -29.82 2.20 -19.60
CA THR A 113 -31.30 2.12 -19.62
C THR A 113 -31.90 3.28 -20.41
N LEU A 114 -31.42 4.50 -20.18
CA LEU A 114 -31.84 5.68 -20.91
C LEU A 114 -31.50 5.57 -22.40
N LEU A 115 -30.29 5.13 -22.76
CA LEU A 115 -29.91 4.95 -24.17
C LEU A 115 -30.78 3.92 -24.88
N ASN A 116 -31.22 2.88 -24.17
CA ASN A 116 -32.09 1.84 -24.73
C ASN A 116 -33.53 2.32 -24.92
N SER A 117 -33.97 3.36 -24.21
CA SER A 117 -35.32 3.92 -24.35
C SER A 117 -35.44 5.00 -25.43
N VAL A 118 -34.32 5.58 -25.90
CA VAL A 118 -34.30 6.59 -26.97
C VAL A 118 -33.75 6.04 -28.28
N SER A 119 -34.65 5.49 -29.10
CA SER A 119 -34.29 4.81 -30.35
C SER A 119 -34.08 5.73 -31.56
N SER A 120 -34.47 7.01 -31.48
CA SER A 120 -34.52 7.86 -32.69
C SER A 120 -34.28 9.36 -32.49
N ASN A 121 -33.99 9.83 -31.27
CA ASN A 121 -33.63 11.24 -31.02
C ASN A 121 -32.11 11.43 -30.86
N PRO A 122 -31.39 11.96 -31.86
CA PRO A 122 -29.94 12.12 -31.82
C PRO A 122 -29.45 13.01 -30.66
N LYS A 123 -30.24 14.00 -30.23
CA LYS A 123 -29.87 14.87 -29.10
C LYS A 123 -29.88 14.12 -27.78
N GLU A 124 -30.88 13.26 -27.57
CA GLU A 124 -30.98 12.44 -26.36
C GLU A 124 -29.93 11.34 -26.33
N ILE A 125 -29.65 10.69 -27.47
CA ILE A 125 -28.56 9.73 -27.60
C ILE A 125 -27.22 10.39 -27.21
N LYS A 126 -26.89 11.55 -27.80
CA LYS A 126 -25.66 12.29 -27.48
C LYS A 126 -25.58 12.67 -26.00
N ARG A 127 -26.69 13.13 -25.41
CA ARG A 127 -26.76 13.46 -23.97
C ARG A 127 -26.49 12.23 -23.10
N ASN A 128 -27.10 11.08 -23.41
CA ASN A 128 -26.95 9.89 -22.57
C ASN A 128 -25.57 9.23 -22.75
N LEU A 129 -24.95 9.31 -23.93
CA LEU A 129 -23.53 8.95 -24.10
C LEU A 129 -22.59 9.83 -23.26
N LYS A 130 -22.93 11.12 -23.07
CA LYS A 130 -22.20 11.99 -22.14
C LYS A 130 -22.31 11.50 -20.69
N LEU A 131 -23.45 10.93 -20.28
CA LEU A 131 -23.60 10.32 -18.94
C LEU A 131 -22.68 9.11 -18.77
N LEU A 132 -22.54 8.25 -19.78
CA LEU A 132 -21.56 7.15 -19.76
C LEU A 132 -20.12 7.68 -19.62
N SER A 133 -19.79 8.74 -20.34
CA SER A 133 -18.47 9.38 -20.27
C SER A 133 -18.19 9.97 -18.88
N ILE A 134 -19.19 10.56 -18.23
CA ILE A 134 -19.09 11.06 -16.86
C ILE A 134 -18.88 9.91 -15.88
N ALA A 135 -19.68 8.84 -15.99
CA ALA A 135 -19.53 7.65 -15.13
C ALA A 135 -18.14 7.01 -15.29
N ALA A 136 -17.60 6.95 -16.52
CA ALA A 136 -16.26 6.44 -16.79
C ALA A 136 -15.15 7.30 -16.15
N ARG A 137 -15.30 8.63 -16.15
CA ARG A 137 -14.38 9.54 -15.45
C ARG A 137 -14.43 9.37 -13.94
N GLU A 138 -15.63 9.21 -13.39
CA GLU A 138 -15.81 8.97 -11.96
C GLU A 138 -15.21 7.62 -11.53
N LEU A 139 -15.40 6.58 -12.34
CA LEU A 139 -14.82 5.26 -12.09
C LEU A 139 -13.29 5.33 -12.00
N LYS A 140 -12.66 6.02 -12.95
CA LYS A 140 -11.22 6.30 -12.95
C LYS A 140 -10.78 7.11 -11.74
N TYR A 141 -11.52 8.16 -11.40
CA TYR A 141 -11.21 9.01 -10.25
C TYR A 141 -11.23 8.22 -8.94
N GLN A 142 -12.27 7.42 -8.70
CA GLN A 142 -12.39 6.59 -7.50
C GLN A 142 -11.25 5.58 -7.41
N HIS A 143 -10.90 4.96 -8.53
CA HIS A 143 -9.77 4.04 -8.59
C HIS A 143 -8.42 4.73 -8.26
N ASN A 144 -8.20 5.95 -8.73
CA ASN A 144 -7.00 6.72 -8.37
C ASN A 144 -6.96 7.06 -6.87
N GLN A 145 -8.11 7.24 -6.22
CA GLN A 145 -8.18 7.41 -4.76
C GLN A 145 -7.80 6.11 -4.03
N GLU A 146 -8.24 4.95 -4.51
CA GLU A 146 -7.83 3.64 -3.97
C GLU A 146 -6.32 3.44 -4.05
N VAL A 147 -5.71 3.75 -5.21
CA VAL A 147 -4.25 3.69 -5.40
C VAL A 147 -3.52 4.66 -4.45
N THR A 148 -4.06 5.86 -4.25
CA THR A 148 -3.49 6.85 -3.33
C THR A 148 -3.51 6.36 -1.89
N ALA A 149 -4.65 5.83 -1.42
CA ALA A 149 -4.79 5.27 -0.09
C ALA A 149 -3.85 4.07 0.12
N PHE A 150 -3.71 3.21 -0.89
CA PHE A 150 -2.77 2.10 -0.86
C PHE A 150 -1.31 2.56 -0.71
N ASN A 151 -0.90 3.60 -1.46
CA ASN A 151 0.46 4.17 -1.36
C ASN A 151 0.73 4.78 0.02
N GLN A 152 -0.28 5.36 0.66
CA GLN A 152 -0.18 5.85 2.04
C GLN A 152 0.06 4.69 3.02
N GLN A 153 -0.60 3.54 2.84
CA GLN A 153 -0.37 2.35 3.67
C GLN A 153 1.06 1.81 3.50
N ILE A 154 1.58 1.72 2.27
CA ILE A 154 2.99 1.36 2.02
C ILE A 154 3.93 2.32 2.74
N THR A 155 3.66 3.62 2.66
CA THR A 155 4.50 4.64 3.30
C THR A 155 4.51 4.47 4.82
N SER A 156 3.34 4.22 5.42
CA SER A 156 3.21 3.96 6.85
C SER A 156 4.01 2.73 7.29
N ILE A 157 3.87 1.60 6.59
CA ILE A 157 4.63 0.38 6.90
C ILE A 157 6.13 0.58 6.70
N THR A 158 6.53 1.34 5.66
CA THR A 158 7.94 1.69 5.44
C THR A 158 8.51 2.46 6.63
N SER A 159 7.73 3.39 7.22
CA SER A 159 8.11 4.08 8.45
C SER A 159 8.29 3.11 9.61
N GLN A 160 7.31 2.22 9.84
CA GLN A 160 7.38 1.22 10.92
C GLN A 160 8.59 0.30 10.78
N VAL A 161 8.93 -0.14 9.55
CA VAL A 161 10.13 -0.93 9.26
C VAL A 161 11.41 -0.16 9.60
N ASN A 162 11.46 1.15 9.34
CA ASN A 162 12.60 1.99 9.72
C ASN A 162 12.70 2.20 11.23
N ASP A 163 11.57 2.34 11.92
CA ASP A 163 11.53 2.46 13.38
C ASP A 163 12.05 1.16 14.03
N ILE A 164 11.57 0.00 13.57
CA ILE A 164 12.05 -1.32 14.02
C ILE A 164 13.55 -1.48 13.76
N LYS A 165 14.05 -1.05 12.59
CA LYS A 165 15.49 -1.07 12.31
C LYS A 165 16.29 -0.28 13.35
N THR A 166 15.76 0.86 13.77
CA THR A 166 16.36 1.70 14.81
C THR A 166 16.28 1.01 16.16
N GLU A 167 15.15 0.40 16.53
CA GLU A 167 15.00 -0.37 17.76
C GLU A 167 15.99 -1.55 17.84
N ILE A 168 16.16 -2.31 16.75
CA ILE A 168 17.14 -3.43 16.68
C ILE A 168 18.58 -2.93 16.93
N SER A 169 18.91 -1.72 16.50
CA SER A 169 20.26 -1.16 16.72
C SER A 169 20.60 -0.95 18.21
N HIS A 170 19.59 -0.93 19.08
CA HIS A 170 19.74 -0.80 20.54
C HIS A 170 19.86 -2.15 21.27
N ILE A 171 19.77 -3.28 20.56
CA ILE A 171 20.06 -4.63 21.11
C ILE A 171 21.58 -4.80 21.17
N HIS A 172 22.13 -5.04 22.36
CA HIS A 172 23.58 -5.13 22.59
C HIS A 172 24.15 -6.53 22.31
N GLY A 173 23.33 -7.57 22.38
CA GLY A 173 23.73 -8.94 22.04
C GLY A 173 23.88 -9.15 20.53
N ASP A 174 25.12 -9.18 20.02
CA ASP A 174 25.46 -9.33 18.59
C ASP A 174 24.65 -10.43 17.85
N LYS A 175 24.52 -11.62 18.44
CA LYS A 175 23.80 -12.74 17.81
C LYS A 175 22.29 -12.49 17.73
N LEU A 176 21.72 -11.89 18.77
CA LEU A 176 20.28 -11.59 18.84
C LEU A 176 19.94 -10.45 17.89
N GLN A 177 20.78 -9.41 17.87
CA GLN A 177 20.67 -8.30 16.93
C GLN A 177 20.73 -8.79 15.46
N GLN A 178 21.70 -9.65 15.12
CA GLN A 178 21.81 -10.21 13.77
C GLN A 178 20.59 -11.03 13.37
N LEU A 179 20.00 -11.79 14.30
CA LEU A 179 18.78 -12.55 14.05
C LEU A 179 17.60 -11.63 13.73
N GLU A 180 17.39 -10.59 14.51
CA GLU A 180 16.29 -9.64 14.26
C GLU A 180 16.52 -8.85 12.95
N LEU A 181 17.76 -8.45 12.63
CA LEU A 181 18.07 -7.84 11.33
C LEU A 181 17.75 -8.76 10.14
N ALA A 182 18.00 -10.07 10.26
CA ALA A 182 17.69 -11.03 9.21
C ALA A 182 16.16 -11.16 8.98
N LYS A 183 15.36 -11.18 10.06
CA LYS A 183 13.89 -11.18 9.97
C LYS A 183 13.38 -9.88 9.34
N LEU A 184 13.92 -8.72 9.75
CA LEU A 184 13.56 -7.43 9.18
C LEU A 184 13.90 -7.35 7.68
N SER A 185 15.02 -7.96 7.26
CA SER A 185 15.40 -8.03 5.84
C SER A 185 14.36 -8.80 5.01
N PHE A 186 13.81 -9.89 5.54
CA PHE A 186 12.74 -10.64 4.89
C PHE A 186 11.47 -9.78 4.71
N ILE A 187 11.05 -9.09 5.76
CA ILE A 187 9.91 -8.15 5.73
C ILE A 187 10.15 -7.02 4.71
N SER A 188 11.34 -6.44 4.72
CA SER A 188 11.72 -5.36 3.80
C SER A 188 11.67 -5.83 2.33
N LYS A 189 12.05 -7.09 2.07
CA LYS A 189 11.95 -7.69 0.74
C LYS A 189 10.49 -7.86 0.31
N LYS A 190 9.62 -8.38 1.19
CA LYS A 190 8.18 -8.54 0.94
C LYS A 190 7.51 -7.19 0.66
N LEU A 191 7.81 -6.16 1.46
CA LEU A 191 7.35 -4.79 1.24
C LEU A 191 7.77 -4.24 -0.14
N LYS A 192 9.04 -4.44 -0.52
CA LYS A 192 9.55 -4.03 -1.83
C LYS A 192 8.85 -4.75 -2.98
N GLU A 193 8.61 -6.06 -2.87
CA GLU A 193 7.89 -6.84 -3.88
C GLU A 193 6.45 -6.36 -4.06
N THR A 194 5.73 -6.13 -2.94
CA THR A 194 4.37 -5.59 -2.96
C THR A 194 4.34 -4.20 -3.60
N ALA A 195 5.23 -3.28 -3.20
CA ALA A 195 5.32 -1.95 -3.79
C ALA A 195 5.66 -1.99 -5.29
N HIS A 196 6.57 -2.89 -5.71
CA HIS A 196 6.97 -3.03 -7.10
C HIS A 196 5.85 -3.59 -7.99
N SER A 197 5.11 -4.61 -7.51
CA SER A 197 3.96 -5.16 -8.24
C SER A 197 2.90 -4.09 -8.53
N LEU A 198 2.74 -3.14 -7.61
CA LEU A 198 1.84 -2.02 -7.77
C LEU A 198 2.41 -0.99 -8.77
N ALA A 199 3.64 -0.53 -8.54
CA ALA A 199 4.27 0.47 -9.40
C ALA A 199 4.29 0.03 -10.87
N ALA A 200 4.60 -1.23 -11.15
CA ALA A 200 4.58 -1.79 -12.50
C ALA A 200 3.18 -1.76 -13.15
N ALA A 201 2.12 -1.94 -12.35
CA ALA A 201 0.74 -1.89 -12.83
C ALA A 201 0.19 -0.46 -13.04
N PHE A 202 0.75 0.55 -12.34
CA PHE A 202 0.23 1.92 -12.33
C PHE A 202 1.11 2.97 -13.04
N TYR A 203 2.39 2.67 -13.33
CA TYR A 203 3.33 3.61 -13.98
C TYR A 203 2.89 4.08 -15.37
N THR A 204 2.32 3.19 -16.20
CA THR A 204 1.81 3.51 -17.54
C THR A 204 0.50 4.32 -17.52
N SER A 205 -0.29 4.20 -16.45
CA SER A 205 -1.59 4.90 -16.32
C SER A 205 -1.42 6.38 -16.05
N LEU A 206 -0.50 6.75 -15.15
CA LEU A 206 -0.27 8.15 -14.75
C LEU A 206 0.27 9.02 -15.89
N VAL A 207 1.14 8.48 -16.76
CA VAL A 207 1.76 9.21 -17.87
C VAL A 207 0.81 9.35 -19.06
N GLY A 208 -0.01 8.34 -19.36
CA GLY A 208 -1.04 8.43 -20.40
C GLY A 208 -2.15 9.45 -20.07
N ASP A 209 -2.44 9.63 -18.78
CA ASP A 209 -3.53 10.48 -18.28
C ASP A 209 -3.30 11.99 -18.45
N VAL A 210 -2.04 12.45 -18.36
CA VAL A 210 -1.68 13.85 -18.61
C VAL A 210 -1.83 14.20 -20.09
N LEU A 211 -1.49 13.27 -20.98
CA LEU A 211 -1.59 13.44 -22.43
C LEU A 211 -3.05 13.42 -22.90
N ASP A 212 -3.86 12.48 -22.43
CA ASP A 212 -5.28 12.36 -22.82
C ASP A 212 -6.13 13.56 -22.36
N THR A 213 -5.82 14.15 -21.20
CA THR A 213 -6.53 15.34 -20.69
C THR A 213 -6.17 16.59 -21.51
N ALA A 214 -4.89 16.78 -21.83
CA ALA A 214 -4.41 17.91 -22.63
C ALA A 214 -4.96 17.91 -24.08
N VAL A 215 -5.17 16.73 -24.67
CA VAL A 215 -5.69 16.59 -26.03
C VAL A 215 -7.20 16.89 -26.12
N ILE A 216 -7.97 16.60 -25.07
CA ILE A 216 -9.42 16.89 -25.06
C ILE A 216 -9.68 18.38 -24.86
N ASP A 217 -8.93 19.04 -23.98
CA ASP A 217 -9.09 20.47 -23.71
C ASP A 217 -8.69 21.33 -24.93
N ALA A 218 -7.61 20.96 -25.64
CA ALA A 218 -7.20 21.63 -26.89
C ALA A 218 -8.24 21.50 -28.04
N ASN A 219 -9.03 20.43 -28.06
CA ASN A 219 -10.08 20.20 -29.05
C ASN A 219 -11.46 20.78 -28.64
N ALA A 220 -11.62 21.16 -27.38
CA ALA A 220 -12.83 21.80 -26.86
C ALA A 220 -12.82 23.33 -27.03
N GLU A 221 -11.64 23.94 -27.14
CA GLU A 221 -11.46 25.39 -27.39
C GLU A 221 -11.46 25.76 -28.88
N SER A 222 -11.55 24.77 -29.77
CA SER A 222 -11.49 24.94 -31.24
C SER A 222 -12.80 24.67 -31.99
N ASN A 223 -13.95 24.58 -31.29
CA ASN A 223 -15.31 24.51 -31.86
C ASN A 223 -16.30 25.39 -31.10
#